data_AF-A0AAI9EBR5-F1
#
_entry.id   AF-A0AAI9EBR5-F1
#
_cell.length_a   1.000
_cell.length_b   1.000
_cell.length_c   1.000
_cell.angle_alpha   90.00
_cell.angle_beta   90.00
_cell.angle_gamma   90.00
#
_symmetry.space_group_name_H-M   'P 1'
#
loop_
_entity.id
_entity.type
_entity.pdbx_description
1 polymer ?
#
loop_
_entity_poly.entity_id
_entity_poly.type
_entity_poly.pdbx_seq_one_letter_code
_entity_poly.pdbx_strand_id
1 'polypeptide(L)'
;MHLRQAPIVLGPGMTPREQAADAVLRFVQALDQGDEDLIRSAFTKDGVLDISGLSRASGKSHPPQEGIDNIVNGVLAHVGSMCSSHHLSNFRVKLNETADHAEVHCYALAQHFRQGEGHDPSQRDYVLYGSTYWADVVKEGDGEGEMWRMRRIEVENIWSEGVRSVVD
;
A
#
# COMPACT_ATOMS: atom_id res chain seq x y z
N MET A 1 15.68 12.91 0.04
CA MET A 1 14.57 13.70 0.62
C MET A 1 14.37 13.22 2.05
N HIS A 2 14.47 14.09 3.06
CA HIS A 2 14.17 13.71 4.45
C HIS A 2 12.67 13.89 4.69
N LEU A 3 11.87 12.90 4.26
CA LEU A 3 10.48 12.82 4.70
C LEU A 3 10.45 12.53 6.20
N ARG A 4 9.49 13.14 6.90
CA ARG A 4 9.21 12.71 8.27
C ARG A 4 8.59 11.33 8.21
N GLN A 5 9.14 10.41 9.00
CA GLN A 5 8.60 9.07 9.14
C GLN A 5 7.16 9.14 9.66
N ALA A 6 6.27 8.35 9.09
CA ALA A 6 4.90 8.28 9.58
C ALA A 6 4.86 7.57 10.94
N PRO A 7 4.04 8.04 11.89
CA PRO A 7 3.78 7.26 13.09
C PRO A 7 2.97 6.00 12.73
N ILE A 8 3.41 4.84 13.23
CA ILE A 8 2.66 3.57 13.12
C ILE A 8 1.44 3.57 14.04
N VAL A 9 1.58 4.16 15.23
CA VAL A 9 0.52 4.25 16.23
C VAL A 9 0.01 5.69 16.28
N LEU A 10 -1.25 5.89 15.90
CA LEU A 10 -1.86 7.23 15.79
C LEU A 10 -2.47 7.73 17.11
N GLY A 11 -2.43 6.90 18.16
CA GLY A 11 -2.99 7.22 19.48
C GLY A 11 -4.48 6.89 19.63
N PRO A 12 -5.12 7.33 20.72
CA PRO A 12 -6.50 6.96 21.03
C PRO A 12 -7.51 7.68 20.13
N GLY A 13 -8.72 7.13 20.07
CA GLY A 13 -9.89 7.80 19.46
C GLY A 13 -10.24 7.36 18.05
N MET A 14 -9.43 6.49 17.42
CA MET A 14 -9.80 5.89 16.14
C MET A 14 -10.86 4.81 16.31
N THR A 15 -11.90 4.88 15.50
CA THR A 15 -12.91 3.81 15.36
C THR A 15 -12.28 2.57 14.70
N PRO A 16 -12.85 1.37 14.90
CA PRO A 16 -12.43 0.16 14.17
C PRO A 16 -12.39 0.35 12.65
N ARG A 17 -13.31 1.16 12.13
CA ARG A 17 -13.39 1.52 10.71
C ARG A 17 -12.17 2.29 10.22
N GLU A 18 -11.73 3.28 11.00
CA GLU A 18 -10.54 4.09 10.69
C GLU A 18 -9.28 3.26 10.85
N GLN A 19 -9.18 2.42 11.87
CA GLN A 19 -8.02 1.55 12.09
C GLN A 19 -7.86 0.51 10.97
N ALA A 20 -8.96 -0.07 10.48
CA ALA A 20 -8.93 -0.97 9.34
C ALA A 20 -8.47 -0.27 8.05
N ALA A 21 -8.96 0.95 7.79
CA ALA A 21 -8.50 1.74 6.65
C ALA A 21 -7.02 2.16 6.79
N ASP A 22 -6.59 2.45 8.02
CA ASP A 22 -5.22 2.83 8.34
C ASP A 22 -4.21 1.71 8.06
N ALA A 23 -4.58 0.44 8.16
CA ALA A 23 -3.71 -0.65 7.70
C ALA A 23 -3.31 -0.50 6.22
N VAL A 24 -4.25 -0.09 5.37
CA VAL A 24 -3.98 0.18 3.94
C VAL A 24 -3.15 1.45 3.78
N LEU A 25 -3.43 2.50 4.57
CA LEU A 25 -2.69 3.77 4.52
C LEU A 25 -1.23 3.60 4.96
N ARG A 26 -0.97 2.82 6.02
CA ARG A 26 0.39 2.49 6.45
C ARG A 26 1.16 1.76 5.35
N PHE A 27 0.54 0.83 4.65
CA PHE A 27 1.19 0.16 3.52
C PHE A 27 1.59 1.12 2.41
N VAL A 28 0.67 1.95 1.90
CA VAL A 28 0.99 2.85 0.79
C VAL A 28 1.98 3.95 1.19
N GLN A 29 1.93 4.39 2.44
CA GLN A 29 2.92 5.31 2.99
C GLN A 29 4.30 4.65 3.11
N ALA A 30 4.35 3.35 3.43
CA ALA A 30 5.57 2.57 3.43
C ALA A 30 6.20 2.49 2.03
N LEU A 31 5.38 2.35 0.98
CA LEU A 31 5.85 2.37 -0.41
C LEU A 31 6.59 3.67 -0.72
N ASP A 32 5.98 4.80 -0.38
CA ASP A 32 6.49 6.13 -0.70
C ASP A 32 7.70 6.54 0.16
N GLN A 33 7.85 5.95 1.35
CA GLN A 33 8.93 6.25 2.29
C GLN A 33 10.06 5.21 2.26
N GLY A 34 9.85 4.05 1.62
CA GLY A 34 10.77 2.92 1.71
C GLY A 34 10.92 2.40 3.14
N ASP A 35 9.83 2.36 3.91
CA ASP A 35 9.83 2.12 5.35
C ASP A 35 9.39 0.68 5.70
N GLU A 36 10.36 -0.16 6.09
CA GLU A 36 10.10 -1.55 6.46
C GLU A 36 9.13 -1.70 7.65
N ASP A 37 9.25 -0.85 8.66
CA ASP A 37 8.44 -0.95 9.88
C ASP A 37 6.97 -0.66 9.59
N LEU A 38 6.69 0.28 8.68
CA LEU A 38 5.34 0.53 8.20
C LEU A 38 4.77 -0.67 7.44
N ILE A 39 5.53 -1.32 6.56
CA ILE A 39 5.08 -2.55 5.86
C ILE A 39 4.75 -3.64 6.87
N ARG A 40 5.66 -3.91 7.82
CA ARG A 40 5.49 -4.94 8.86
C ARG A 40 4.32 -4.65 9.78
N SER A 41 4.05 -3.38 10.04
CA SER A 41 2.87 -3.00 10.81
C SER A 41 1.59 -3.29 10.03
N ALA A 42 1.59 -3.11 8.71
CA ALA A 42 0.40 -3.10 7.86
C ALA A 42 -0.13 -4.51 7.52
N PHE A 43 0.71 -5.54 7.55
CA PHE A 43 0.33 -6.91 7.21
C PHE A 43 0.48 -7.87 8.39
N THR A 44 -0.38 -8.89 8.41
CA THR A 44 -0.18 -10.09 9.23
C THR A 44 1.08 -10.84 8.78
N LYS A 45 1.61 -11.72 9.63
CA LYS A 45 2.85 -12.46 9.33
C LYS A 45 2.76 -13.27 8.04
N ASP A 46 1.60 -13.86 7.79
CA ASP A 46 1.22 -14.65 6.63
C ASP A 46 0.44 -13.85 5.57
N GLY A 47 0.49 -12.52 5.64
CA GLY A 47 -0.23 -11.64 4.73
C GLY A 47 0.16 -11.83 3.26
N VAL A 48 -0.76 -11.47 2.36
CA VAL A 48 -0.57 -11.61 0.91
C VAL A 48 -0.73 -10.26 0.21
N LEU A 49 0.28 -9.87 -0.58
CA LEU A 49 0.20 -8.76 -1.52
C LEU A 49 -0.04 -9.31 -2.92
N ASP A 50 -1.20 -9.01 -3.49
CA ASP A 50 -1.56 -9.40 -4.85
C ASP A 50 -1.70 -8.16 -5.74
N ILE A 51 -0.69 -7.94 -6.57
CA ILE A 51 -0.68 -6.89 -7.60
C ILE A 51 -0.79 -7.50 -9.00
N SER A 52 -1.30 -8.72 -9.14
CA SER A 52 -1.44 -9.40 -10.43
C SER A 52 -2.34 -8.61 -11.39
N GLY A 53 -3.31 -7.83 -10.88
CA GLY A 53 -4.13 -6.89 -11.65
C GLY A 53 -3.33 -5.74 -12.31
N LEU A 54 -2.08 -5.51 -11.92
CA LEU A 54 -1.16 -4.59 -12.61
C LEU A 54 -0.44 -5.22 -13.80
N SER A 55 -0.55 -6.55 -14.02
CA SER A 55 0.26 -7.26 -15.02
C SER A 55 0.04 -6.74 -16.44
N ARG A 56 -1.21 -6.42 -16.80
CA ARG A 56 -1.54 -5.85 -18.11
C ARG A 56 -0.95 -4.45 -18.28
N ALA A 57 -1.04 -3.61 -17.25
CA ALA A 57 -0.58 -2.23 -17.26
C ALA A 57 0.95 -2.12 -17.31
N SER A 58 1.64 -2.96 -16.53
CA SER A 58 3.10 -3.03 -16.45
C SER A 58 3.74 -3.89 -17.54
N GLY A 59 2.96 -4.75 -18.22
CA GLY A 59 3.47 -5.68 -19.23
C GLY A 59 4.35 -6.81 -18.66
N LYS A 60 4.32 -7.01 -17.34
CA LYS A 60 5.08 -8.04 -16.61
C LYS A 60 4.14 -8.91 -15.80
N SER A 61 4.54 -10.15 -15.53
CA SER A 61 3.80 -11.00 -14.59
C SER A 61 4.15 -10.62 -13.16
N HIS A 62 3.12 -10.41 -12.33
CA HIS A 62 3.28 -10.19 -10.90
C HIS A 62 2.54 -11.28 -10.12
N PRO A 63 3.19 -12.42 -9.83
CA PRO A 63 2.59 -13.43 -8.97
C PRO A 63 2.39 -12.85 -7.55
N PRO A 64 1.36 -13.30 -6.81
CA PRO A 64 1.14 -12.87 -5.43
C PRO A 64 2.37 -13.13 -4.55
N GLN A 65 2.65 -12.19 -3.65
CA GLN A 65 3.71 -12.29 -2.65
C GLN A 65 3.10 -12.73 -1.32
N GLU A 66 3.47 -13.92 -0.86
CA GLU A 66 2.95 -14.50 0.39
C GLU A 66 3.97 -14.39 1.52
N GLY A 67 3.52 -13.94 2.68
CA GLY A 67 4.33 -13.77 3.88
C GLY A 67 5.05 -12.42 3.94
N ILE A 68 5.07 -11.83 5.13
CA ILE A 68 5.55 -10.46 5.35
C ILE A 68 6.98 -10.22 4.84
N ASP A 69 7.88 -11.19 5.01
CA ASP A 69 9.28 -11.03 4.59
C ASP A 69 9.41 -10.96 3.05
N ASN A 70 8.59 -11.72 2.32
CA ASN A 70 8.56 -11.64 0.86
C ASN A 70 7.97 -10.31 0.38
N ILE A 71 6.94 -9.82 1.06
CA ILE A 71 6.32 -8.51 0.77
C ILE A 71 7.35 -7.39 0.99
N VAL A 72 8.01 -7.36 2.15
CA VAL A 72 9.05 -6.37 2.47
C VAL A 72 10.15 -6.38 1.42
N ASN A 73 10.73 -7.55 1.14
CA ASN A 73 11.81 -7.67 0.17
C ASN A 73 11.38 -7.25 -1.25
N GLY A 74 10.18 -7.67 -1.68
CA GLY A 74 9.64 -7.35 -2.99
C GLY A 74 9.38 -5.87 -3.17
N VAL A 75 8.74 -5.24 -2.19
CA VAL A 75 8.39 -3.81 -2.18
C VAL A 75 9.63 -2.93 -2.14
N LEU A 76 10.56 -3.18 -1.20
CA LEU A 76 11.74 -2.33 -1.03
C LEU A 76 12.73 -2.45 -2.19
N ALA A 77 12.80 -3.62 -2.85
CA ALA A 77 13.64 -3.81 -4.03
C ALA A 77 13.14 -3.03 -5.26
N HIS A 78 11.83 -2.80 -5.38
CA HIS A 78 11.24 -2.15 -6.56
C HIS A 78 10.83 -0.71 -6.27
N VAL A 79 9.81 -0.51 -5.43
CA VAL A 79 9.18 0.79 -5.23
C VAL A 79 9.95 1.64 -4.23
N GLY A 80 10.59 1.03 -3.22
CA GLY A 80 11.22 1.77 -2.12
C GLY A 80 12.34 2.73 -2.51
N SER A 81 12.92 2.62 -3.71
CA SER A 81 13.93 3.56 -4.22
C SER A 81 13.36 4.66 -5.14
N MET A 82 12.12 4.51 -5.59
CA MET A 82 11.48 5.41 -6.55
C MET A 82 11.03 6.71 -5.88
N CYS A 83 10.78 7.72 -6.71
CA CYS A 83 10.01 8.88 -6.27
C CYS A 83 8.53 8.60 -6.54
N SER A 84 7.84 7.99 -5.59
CA SER A 84 6.41 7.67 -5.71
C SER A 84 5.52 8.48 -4.77
N SER A 85 4.25 8.58 -5.13
CA SER A 85 3.18 8.98 -4.23
C SER A 85 1.91 8.17 -4.48
N HIS A 86 1.30 7.69 -3.40
CA HIS A 86 0.06 6.94 -3.44
C HIS A 86 -1.06 7.71 -2.74
N HIS A 87 -2.05 8.14 -3.52
CA HIS A 87 -3.19 8.90 -3.02
C HIS A 87 -4.43 8.03 -3.02
N LEU A 88 -4.87 7.64 -1.82
CA LEU A 88 -6.05 6.81 -1.65
C LEU A 88 -7.28 7.66 -1.34
N SER A 89 -8.43 7.27 -1.89
CA SER A 89 -9.71 7.93 -1.66
C SER A 89 -10.88 6.95 -1.74
N ASN A 90 -12.08 7.45 -1.49
CA ASN A 90 -13.33 6.70 -1.66
C ASN A 90 -13.38 5.39 -0.85
N PHE A 91 -12.85 5.43 0.37
CA PHE A 91 -12.84 4.28 1.28
C PHE A 91 -14.26 3.81 1.61
N ARG A 92 -14.49 2.51 1.45
CA ARG A 92 -15.68 1.80 1.90
C ARG A 92 -15.23 0.62 2.75
N VAL A 93 -15.54 0.69 4.04
CA VAL A 93 -15.13 -0.33 5.01
C VAL A 93 -16.37 -1.10 5.46
N LYS A 94 -16.30 -2.42 5.51
CA LYS A 94 -17.36 -3.27 6.02
C LYS A 94 -16.81 -4.06 7.19
N LEU A 95 -17.24 -3.70 8.39
CA LEU A 95 -16.89 -4.42 9.62
C LEU A 95 -17.83 -5.63 9.80
N ASN A 96 -17.33 -6.67 10.45
CA ASN A 96 -18.17 -7.72 11.00
C ASN A 96 -18.85 -7.27 12.31
N GLU A 97 -19.72 -8.12 12.87
CA GLU A 97 -20.50 -7.81 14.07
C GLU A 97 -19.64 -7.57 15.32
N THR A 98 -18.53 -8.30 15.45
CA THR A 98 -17.58 -8.18 16.58
C THR A 98 -16.56 -7.07 16.41
N ALA A 99 -16.51 -6.43 15.24
CA ALA A 99 -15.54 -5.39 14.89
C ALA A 99 -14.08 -5.80 15.13
N ASP A 100 -13.75 -7.05 14.78
CA ASP A 100 -12.38 -7.60 14.75
C ASP A 100 -11.93 -7.99 13.33
N HIS A 101 -12.80 -7.80 12.34
CA HIS A 101 -12.56 -8.08 10.93
C HIS A 101 -13.22 -7.02 10.04
N ALA A 102 -12.56 -6.68 8.93
CA ALA A 102 -13.06 -5.72 7.95
C ALA A 102 -12.70 -6.10 6.50
N GLU A 103 -13.62 -5.81 5.59
CA GLU A 103 -13.30 -5.66 4.16
C GLU A 103 -13.16 -4.17 3.85
N VAL A 104 -12.04 -3.76 3.25
CA VAL A 104 -11.75 -2.37 2.89
C VAL A 104 -11.65 -2.26 1.38
N HIS A 105 -12.44 -1.37 0.78
CA HIS A 105 -12.32 -1.02 -0.64
C HIS A 105 -11.93 0.45 -0.76
N CYS A 106 -11.04 0.79 -1.67
CA CYS A 106 -10.69 2.18 -1.98
C CYS A 106 -10.20 2.33 -3.42
N TYR A 107 -10.01 3.57 -3.84
CA TYR A 107 -9.37 3.93 -5.09
C TYR A 107 -7.97 4.45 -4.80
N ALA A 108 -7.03 4.20 -5.70
CA ALA A 108 -5.65 4.67 -5.61
C ALA A 108 -5.23 5.39 -6.90
N LEU A 109 -4.61 6.55 -6.74
CA LEU A 109 -3.76 7.18 -7.75
C LEU A 109 -2.31 7.01 -7.31
N ALA A 110 -1.56 6.17 -8.02
CA ALA A 110 -0.17 5.85 -7.72
C ALA A 110 0.73 6.44 -8.81
N GLN A 111 1.45 7.52 -8.47
CA GLN A 111 2.36 8.19 -9.37
C GLN A 111 3.79 7.76 -9.08
N HIS A 112 4.56 7.48 -10.12
CA HIS A 112 5.95 7.05 -10.01
C HIS A 112 6.83 7.86 -10.95
N PHE A 113 7.97 8.31 -10.42
CA PHE A 113 9.12 8.80 -11.15
C PHE A 113 10.33 7.96 -10.79
N ARG A 114 11.37 7.98 -11.63
CA ARG A 114 12.64 7.33 -11.27
C ARG A 114 13.26 8.01 -10.06
N GLN A 115 14.17 7.29 -9.41
CA GLN A 115 14.88 7.78 -8.23
C GLN A 115 15.54 9.13 -8.52
N GLY A 116 15.18 10.14 -7.73
CA GLY A 116 15.74 11.48 -7.83
C GLY A 116 15.17 12.35 -8.96
N GLU A 117 14.29 11.84 -9.83
CA GLU A 117 13.77 12.63 -10.96
C GLU A 117 12.51 13.44 -10.60
N GLY A 118 11.71 12.99 -9.63
CA GLY A 118 10.36 13.53 -9.38
C GLY A 118 10.29 14.99 -8.88
N HIS A 119 11.41 15.60 -8.50
CA HIS A 119 11.47 17.00 -8.07
C HIS A 119 11.90 17.97 -9.18
N ASP A 120 12.46 17.45 -10.28
CA ASP A 120 12.97 18.23 -11.40
C ASP A 120 11.85 18.40 -12.45
N PRO A 121 11.30 19.62 -12.62
CA PRO A 121 10.22 19.85 -13.59
C PRO A 121 10.67 19.69 -15.05
N SER A 122 11.97 19.53 -15.33
CA SER A 122 12.47 19.20 -16.66
C SER A 122 12.39 17.70 -16.97
N GLN A 123 12.36 16.83 -15.94
CA GLN A 123 12.10 15.39 -16.11
C GLN A 123 10.61 15.18 -16.37
N ARG A 124 10.29 14.51 -17.48
CA ARG A 124 8.91 14.34 -17.96
C ARG A 124 8.42 12.89 -17.94
N ASP A 125 9.32 11.94 -17.73
CA ASP A 125 8.95 10.54 -17.66
C ASP A 125 8.35 10.24 -16.28
N TYR A 126 7.08 9.85 -16.29
CA TYR A 126 6.38 9.31 -15.13
C TYR A 126 5.49 8.16 -15.58
N VAL A 127 5.03 7.34 -14.64
CA VAL A 127 3.84 6.50 -14.84
C VAL A 127 2.85 6.74 -13.72
N LEU A 128 1.59 6.88 -14.10
CA LEU A 128 0.47 7.06 -13.18
C LEU A 128 -0.50 5.89 -13.36
N TYR A 129 -0.82 5.23 -12.26
CA TYR A 129 -1.81 4.16 -12.22
C TYR A 129 -3.06 4.59 -11.46
N GLY A 130 -4.21 4.52 -12.14
CA GLY A 130 -5.52 4.58 -11.51
C GLY A 130 -6.00 3.16 -11.23
N SER A 131 -6.20 2.82 -9.96
CA SER A 131 -6.49 1.45 -9.52
C SER A 131 -7.58 1.41 -8.45
N THR A 132 -8.21 0.25 -8.28
CA THR A 132 -9.02 -0.06 -7.09
C THR A 132 -8.28 -1.04 -6.21
N TYR A 133 -8.34 -0.84 -4.89
CA TYR A 133 -7.82 -1.80 -3.93
C TYR A 133 -8.97 -2.46 -3.18
N TRP A 134 -8.81 -3.74 -2.90
CA TRP A 134 -9.59 -4.47 -1.90
C TRP A 134 -8.61 -5.06 -0.87
N ALA A 135 -8.93 -4.92 0.41
CA ALA A 135 -8.15 -5.51 1.47
C ALA A 135 -9.04 -6.24 2.47
N ASP A 136 -8.55 -7.39 2.90
CA ASP A 136 -9.09 -8.21 3.97
C ASP A 136 -8.24 -7.96 5.23
N VAL A 137 -8.84 -7.36 6.24
CA VAL A 137 -8.14 -6.77 7.39
C VAL A 137 -8.69 -7.36 8.67
N VAL A 138 -7.79 -7.75 9.57
CA VAL A 138 -8.13 -8.31 10.88
C VAL A 138 -7.46 -7.52 11.98
N LYS A 139 -8.08 -7.52 13.15
CA LYS A 139 -7.49 -7.03 14.38
C LYS A 139 -6.63 -8.14 14.99
N GLU A 140 -5.38 -7.83 15.32
CA GLU A 140 -4.44 -8.75 15.98
C GLU A 140 -3.78 -8.11 17.21
N GLY A 141 -3.47 -8.95 18.19
CA GLY A 141 -2.89 -8.52 19.47
C GLY A 141 -3.96 -8.08 20.47
N ASP A 142 -3.51 -7.73 21.67
CA ASP A 142 -4.36 -7.31 22.78
C ASP A 142 -3.79 -6.05 23.45
N GLY A 143 -4.66 -5.26 24.08
CA GLY A 143 -4.26 -4.09 24.88
C GLY A 143 -3.49 -3.06 24.06
N GLU A 144 -2.31 -2.64 24.54
CA GLU A 144 -1.44 -1.66 23.87
C GLU A 144 -0.81 -2.20 22.57
N GLY A 145 -0.84 -3.52 22.35
CA GLY A 145 -0.32 -4.17 21.13
C GLY A 145 -1.40 -4.48 20.09
N GLU A 146 -2.67 -4.16 20.37
CA GLU A 146 -3.77 -4.34 19.43
C GLU A 146 -3.57 -3.46 18.19
N MET A 147 -3.62 -4.07 17.01
CA MET A 147 -3.45 -3.37 15.73
C MET A 147 -4.17 -4.09 14.60
N TRP A 148 -4.75 -3.33 13.69
CA TRP A 148 -5.37 -3.86 12.48
C TRP A 148 -4.31 -4.14 11.42
N ARG A 149 -4.38 -5.30 10.78
CA ARG A 149 -3.40 -5.76 9.80
C ARG A 149 -4.10 -6.46 8.65
N MET A 150 -3.56 -6.29 7.45
CA MET A 150 -4.07 -6.95 6.25
C MET A 150 -3.63 -8.42 6.24
N ARG A 151 -4.59 -9.33 6.06
CA ARG A 151 -4.31 -10.70 5.62
C ARG A 151 -4.09 -10.75 4.12
N ARG A 152 -4.77 -9.88 3.38
CA ARG A 152 -4.61 -9.79 1.94
C ARG A 152 -4.94 -8.39 1.45
N ILE A 153 -4.21 -7.94 0.45
CA ILE A 153 -4.59 -6.80 -0.39
C ILE A 153 -4.48 -7.19 -1.85
N GLU A 154 -5.48 -6.80 -2.62
CA GLU A 154 -5.57 -6.97 -4.07
C GLU A 154 -5.62 -5.62 -4.75
N VAL A 155 -4.83 -5.47 -5.81
CA VAL A 155 -4.78 -4.27 -6.64
C VAL A 155 -5.22 -4.58 -8.06
N GLU A 156 -6.25 -3.87 -8.53
CA GLU A 156 -6.74 -3.96 -9.90
C GLU A 156 -6.53 -2.63 -10.64
N ASN A 157 -5.84 -2.68 -11.79
CA ASN A 157 -5.64 -1.49 -12.61
C ASN A 157 -6.91 -1.16 -13.42
N ILE A 158 -7.34 0.09 -13.37
CA ILE A 158 -8.45 0.59 -14.20
C ILE A 158 -7.90 1.27 -15.45
N TRP A 159 -6.86 2.11 -15.28
CA TRP A 159 -6.22 2.86 -16.36
C TRP A 159 -4.78 3.23 -15.99
N SER A 160 -4.02 3.61 -17.01
CA SER A 160 -2.63 4.04 -16.88
C SER A 160 -2.35 5.26 -17.76
N GLU A 161 -1.44 6.12 -17.31
CA GLU A 161 -0.94 7.27 -18.08
C GLU A 161 0.59 7.35 -17.95
N GLY A 162 1.28 7.81 -18.99
CA GLY A 162 2.73 8.02 -19.00
C GLY A 162 3.55 6.87 -19.58
N VAL A 163 4.81 6.78 -19.17
CA VAL A 163 5.85 5.90 -19.72
C VAL A 163 6.05 4.70 -18.81
N ARG A 164 5.57 3.54 -19.23
CA ARG A 164 5.63 2.28 -18.46
C ARG A 164 7.03 1.90 -18.01
N SER A 165 8.07 2.20 -18.79
CA SER A 165 9.46 1.85 -18.47
C SER A 165 10.07 2.65 -17.31
N VAL A 166 9.28 3.49 -16.64
CA VAL A 166 9.65 4.10 -15.37
C VAL A 166 9.64 3.07 -14.23
N VAL A 167 8.78 2.05 -14.30
CA VAL A 167 8.66 0.96 -13.31
C VAL A 167 9.19 -0.39 -13.83
N ASP A 168 10.09 -0.33 -14.82
CA ASP A 168 10.76 -1.51 -15.35
C ASP A 168 11.89 -2.01 -14.43
#